data_AF-A0A9D1R1G4-F1
#
_entry.id   AF-A0A9D1R1G4-F1
#
_cell.length_a   1.000
_cell.length_b   1.000
_cell.length_c   1.000
_cell.angle_alpha   90.00
_cell.angle_beta   90.00
_cell.angle_gamma   90.00
#
_symmetry.space_group_name_H-M   'P 1'
#
loop_
_entity.id
_entity.type
_entity.pdbx_description
1 polymer ?
#
loop_
_entity_poly.entity_id
_entity_poly.type
_entity_poly.pdbx_seq_one_letter_code
_entity_poly.pdbx_strand_id
1 'polypeptide(L)'
;MKQAITLLFVLALICGATAQAADPQAPDKPVQLKSAASSKMWVMFDHASHDAVACDVCHHAQPSDAASPYVSCGASEECHYIKGSKERDVQSLFWAYHTKNTERSCYGCHRTMVDTGCRPCHMSPQAREAAAKNGK
;
A
#
# COMPACT_ATOMS: atom_id res chain seq x y z
N MET A 1 27.92 4.20 53.63
CA MET A 1 27.63 3.14 52.62
C MET A 1 26.15 3.05 52.24
N LYS A 2 25.19 3.18 53.16
CA LYS A 2 23.75 3.09 52.85
C LYS A 2 23.18 4.25 52.02
N GLN A 3 23.78 5.44 52.07
CA GLN A 3 23.30 6.63 51.34
C GLN A 3 23.91 6.81 49.93
N ALA A 4 25.04 6.14 49.66
CA ALA A 4 25.65 6.14 48.33
C ALA A 4 24.94 5.18 47.36
N ILE A 5 24.21 4.19 47.89
CA ILE A 5 23.49 3.19 47.09
C ILE A 5 22.13 3.74 46.62
N THR A 6 21.52 4.65 47.38
CA THR A 6 20.19 5.22 47.06
C THR A 6 20.25 6.25 45.92
N LEU A 7 21.40 6.89 45.70
CA LEU A 7 21.58 7.90 44.66
C LEU A 7 21.89 7.31 43.26
N LEU A 8 22.30 6.04 43.20
CA LEU A 8 22.61 5.34 41.95
C LEU A 8 21.35 4.81 41.23
N PHE A 9 20.21 4.72 41.93
CA PHE A 9 18.95 4.24 41.36
C PHE A 9 18.09 5.32 40.70
N VAL A 10 18.31 6.61 41.02
CA VAL A 10 17.50 7.71 40.48
C VAL A 10 18.06 8.25 39.15
N LEU A 11 19.34 8.01 38.86
CA LEU A 11 20.00 8.53 37.65
C LEU A 11 19.84 7.62 36.41
N ALA A 12 19.29 6.41 36.55
CA ALA A 12 19.12 5.46 35.45
C ALA A 12 17.79 5.61 34.68
N LEU A 13 16.97 6.60 35.02
CA LEU A 13 15.59 6.77 34.50
C LEU A 13 15.45 7.88 33.44
N ILE A 14 16.56 8.43 32.95
CA ILE A 14 16.56 9.47 31.92
C ILE A 14 17.25 8.91 30.68
N CYS A 15 16.60 9.03 29.52
CA CYS A 15 17.04 8.64 28.16
C CYS A 15 16.52 7.31 27.57
N GLY A 16 15.31 6.90 27.93
CA GLY A 16 14.53 5.93 27.15
C GLY A 16 13.56 6.57 26.15
N ALA A 17 13.85 7.74 25.58
CA ALA A 17 13.08 8.27 24.45
C ALA A 17 13.52 7.51 23.21
N THR A 18 12.91 6.35 22.97
CA THR A 18 13.00 5.70 21.67
C THR A 18 12.39 6.68 20.67
N ALA A 19 13.20 7.23 19.76
CA ALA A 19 12.68 7.93 18.60
C ALA A 19 11.90 6.88 17.79
N GLN A 20 10.58 6.83 17.97
CA GLN A 20 9.72 6.16 16.99
C GLN A 20 9.97 6.87 15.67
N ALA A 21 10.56 6.17 14.70
CA ALA A 21 10.57 6.66 13.33
C ALA A 21 9.11 6.92 12.95
N ALA A 22 8.80 8.15 12.55
CA ALA A 22 7.48 8.46 12.03
C ALA A 22 7.22 7.54 10.82
N ASP A 23 6.04 6.94 10.77
CA ASP A 23 5.66 6.14 9.62
C ASP A 23 5.77 6.99 8.34
N PRO A 24 6.30 6.43 7.24
CA PRO A 24 6.36 7.15 5.98
C PRO A 24 4.97 7.67 5.59
N GLN A 25 4.90 8.94 5.23
CA GLN A 25 3.67 9.57 4.79
C GLN A 25 3.24 8.99 3.44
N ALA A 26 1.95 8.67 3.32
CA ALA A 26 1.37 8.27 2.05
C ALA A 26 1.48 9.39 1.00
N PRO A 27 1.63 9.07 -0.30
CA PRO A 27 1.61 10.06 -1.37
C PRO A 27 0.33 10.91 -1.36
N ASP A 28 0.48 12.24 -1.27
CA ASP A 28 -0.64 13.20 -1.29
C ASP A 28 -1.35 13.30 -2.67
N LYS A 29 -0.78 12.70 -3.72
CA LYS A 29 -1.31 12.72 -5.08
C LYS A 29 -1.55 11.29 -5.57
N PRO A 30 -2.56 11.09 -6.44
CA PRO A 30 -2.79 9.78 -7.04
C PRO A 30 -1.55 9.26 -7.77
N VAL A 31 -1.20 8.01 -7.50
CA VAL A 31 -0.09 7.30 -8.13
C VAL A 31 -0.60 6.44 -9.28
N GLN A 32 0.16 6.34 -10.36
CA GLN A 32 -0.24 5.54 -11.51
C GLN A 32 0.34 4.12 -11.40
N LEU A 33 -0.53 3.13 -11.31
CA LEU A 33 -0.16 1.71 -11.33
C LEU A 33 0.03 1.25 -12.78
N LYS A 34 1.31 1.17 -13.20
CA LYS A 34 1.74 0.81 -14.56
C LYS A 34 2.00 -0.69 -14.73
N SER A 35 1.15 -1.54 -14.14
CA SER A 35 1.37 -3.00 -14.08
C SER A 35 0.94 -3.75 -15.34
N ALA A 36 0.04 -3.17 -16.14
CA ALA A 36 -0.48 -3.78 -17.35
C ALA A 36 0.37 -3.43 -18.58
N ALA A 37 0.44 -4.37 -19.54
CA ALA A 37 1.16 -4.18 -20.80
C ALA A 37 0.62 -3.01 -21.65
N SER A 38 -0.69 -2.76 -21.59
CA SER A 38 -1.31 -1.61 -22.25
C SER A 38 -1.54 -0.48 -21.27
N SER A 39 -1.10 0.73 -21.62
CA SER A 39 -1.36 1.95 -20.85
C SER A 39 -2.84 2.30 -20.71
N LYS A 40 -3.70 1.75 -21.57
CA LYS A 40 -5.16 1.85 -21.44
C LYS A 40 -5.69 1.14 -20.19
N MET A 41 -4.94 0.20 -19.64
CA MET A 41 -5.31 -0.57 -18.45
C MET A 41 -4.63 -0.08 -17.17
N TRP A 42 -3.80 0.97 -17.23
CA TRP A 42 -3.20 1.57 -16.04
C TRP A 42 -4.27 2.24 -15.15
N VAL A 43 -4.13 2.05 -13.85
CA VAL A 43 -5.07 2.56 -12.83
C VAL A 43 -4.41 3.71 -12.09
N MET A 44 -5.16 4.76 -11.80
CA MET A 44 -4.74 5.79 -10.84
C MET A 44 -5.22 5.34 -9.45
N PHE A 45 -4.30 5.21 -8.51
CA PHE A 45 -4.59 4.86 -7.12
C PHE A 45 -4.41 6.10 -6.26
N ASP A 46 -5.44 6.44 -5.49
CA ASP A 46 -5.45 7.62 -4.63
C ASP A 46 -5.44 7.18 -3.16
N HIS A 47 -4.41 7.56 -2.40
CA HIS A 47 -4.34 7.22 -0.98
C HIS A 47 -5.38 7.99 -0.17
N ALA A 48 -5.78 9.19 -0.61
CA ALA A 48 -6.78 9.98 0.10
C ALA A 48 -8.15 9.29 0.13
N SER A 49 -8.48 8.51 -0.90
CA SER A 49 -9.73 7.72 -0.92
C SER A 49 -9.63 6.38 -0.17
N HIS A 50 -8.49 6.08 0.44
CA HIS A 50 -8.22 4.83 1.17
C HIS A 50 -7.62 5.12 2.56
N ASP A 51 -7.78 6.33 3.09
CA ASP A 51 -7.23 6.78 4.38
C ASP A 51 -7.75 5.99 5.58
N ALA A 52 -8.96 5.44 5.47
CA ALA A 52 -9.57 4.55 6.46
C ALA A 52 -9.03 3.11 6.43
N VAL A 53 -8.20 2.75 5.44
CA VAL A 53 -7.61 1.41 5.30
C VAL A 53 -6.20 1.43 5.88
N ALA A 54 -5.92 0.53 6.83
CA ALA A 54 -4.59 0.42 7.42
C ALA A 54 -3.52 0.11 6.36
N CYS A 55 -2.35 0.76 6.45
CA CYS A 55 -1.27 0.67 5.45
C CYS A 55 -0.85 -0.77 5.16
N ASP A 56 -0.84 -1.64 6.18
CA ASP A 56 -0.41 -3.04 6.13
C ASP A 56 -1.42 -3.98 5.47
N VAL A 57 -2.65 -3.54 5.21
CA VAL A 57 -3.60 -4.27 4.36
C VAL A 57 -3.07 -4.35 2.93
N CYS A 58 -2.51 -3.25 2.43
CA CYS A 58 -1.92 -3.17 1.09
C CYS A 58 -0.42 -3.43 1.09
N HIS A 59 0.35 -2.74 1.94
CA HIS A 59 1.78 -2.94 2.11
C HIS A 59 2.07 -4.04 3.13
N HIS A 60 1.55 -5.24 2.87
CA HIS A 60 1.56 -6.37 3.79
C HIS A 60 2.89 -7.13 3.88
N ALA A 61 3.87 -6.79 3.04
CA ALA A 61 5.17 -7.44 2.99
C ALA A 61 6.22 -6.49 2.40
N GLN A 62 7.49 -6.77 2.71
CA GLN A 62 8.65 -6.09 2.15
C GLN A 62 9.68 -7.14 1.75
N PRO A 63 10.40 -6.92 0.62
CA PRO A 63 11.45 -7.83 0.21
C PRO A 63 12.63 -7.76 1.18
N SER A 64 13.42 -8.84 1.22
CA SER A 64 14.55 -8.97 2.14
C SER A 64 15.60 -7.86 2.01
N ASP A 65 15.71 -7.24 0.84
CA ASP A 65 16.65 -6.18 0.48
C ASP A 65 16.05 -4.76 0.53
N ALA A 66 14.84 -4.59 1.09
CA ALA A 66 14.17 -3.29 1.12
C ALA A 66 14.98 -2.23 1.88
N ALA A 67 15.41 -1.18 1.17
CA ALA A 67 16.08 -0.03 1.77
C ALA A 67 15.10 0.92 2.50
N SER A 68 13.79 0.78 2.27
CA SER A 68 12.73 1.57 2.86
C SER A 68 11.49 0.72 3.06
N PRO A 69 10.69 0.99 4.11
CA PRO A 69 9.36 0.45 4.19
C PRO A 69 8.49 0.87 2.99
N TYR A 70 7.43 0.08 2.75
CA TYR A 70 6.39 0.34 1.74
C TYR A 70 6.88 0.41 0.29
N VAL A 71 7.43 -0.70 -0.19
CA VAL A 71 7.86 -0.83 -1.58
C VAL A 71 6.67 -0.99 -2.54
N SER A 72 6.94 -0.83 -3.85
CA SER A 72 5.98 -1.15 -4.90
C SER A 72 5.59 -2.64 -4.88
N CYS A 73 4.35 -2.95 -5.26
CA CYS A 73 3.81 -4.32 -5.24
C CYS A 73 4.65 -5.34 -6.03
N GLY A 74 5.40 -4.89 -7.03
CA GLY A 74 6.32 -5.71 -7.82
C GLY A 74 7.76 -5.24 -7.76
N ALA A 75 8.22 -4.83 -6.59
CA ALA A 75 9.56 -4.28 -6.37
C ALA A 75 10.69 -5.28 -6.66
N SER A 76 10.48 -6.56 -6.38
CA SER A 76 11.47 -7.63 -6.60
C SER A 76 10.79 -8.96 -6.91
N GLU A 77 11.60 -10.01 -7.17
CA GLU A 77 11.12 -11.39 -7.37
C GLU A 77 10.50 -12.02 -6.12
N GLU A 78 10.75 -11.45 -4.93
CA GLU A 78 10.09 -11.83 -3.67
C GLU A 78 8.69 -11.22 -3.53
N CYS A 79 8.36 -10.26 -4.39
CA CYS A 79 7.08 -9.54 -4.43
C CYS A 79 6.21 -10.05 -5.59
N HIS A 80 5.11 -9.37 -5.90
CA HIS A 80 4.30 -9.70 -7.06
C HIS A 80 5.03 -9.30 -8.36
N TYR A 81 5.87 -10.18 -8.90
CA TYR A 81 6.69 -9.87 -10.08
C TYR A 81 6.10 -10.43 -11.38
N ILE A 82 5.32 -11.52 -11.30
CA ILE A 82 4.80 -12.23 -12.48
C ILE A 82 3.83 -11.31 -13.24
N LYS A 83 4.10 -11.12 -14.54
CA LYS A 83 3.30 -10.30 -15.46
C LYS A 83 2.30 -11.17 -16.23
N GLY A 84 1.22 -10.56 -16.69
CA GLY A 84 0.21 -11.21 -17.55
C GLY A 84 -1.19 -11.13 -16.95
N SER A 85 -2.19 -10.84 -17.78
CA SER A 85 -3.58 -10.62 -17.32
C SER A 85 -4.36 -11.92 -17.05
N LYS A 86 -3.78 -13.07 -17.39
CA LYS A 86 -4.40 -14.38 -17.20
C LYS A 86 -3.81 -15.15 -16.03
N GLU A 87 -2.75 -14.63 -15.42
CA GLU A 87 -2.07 -15.28 -14.30
C GLU A 87 -2.98 -15.32 -13.07
N ARG A 88 -2.88 -16.43 -12.32
CA ARG A 88 -3.66 -16.71 -11.09
C ARG A 88 -2.77 -17.11 -9.92
N ASP A 89 -1.47 -16.94 -10.10
CA ASP A 89 -0.46 -17.20 -9.07
C ASP A 89 -0.44 -16.06 -8.03
N VAL A 90 -0.11 -16.37 -6.78
CA VAL A 90 -0.01 -15.37 -5.71
C VAL A 90 1.09 -14.33 -5.96
N GLN A 91 2.14 -14.67 -6.71
CA GLN A 91 3.21 -13.76 -7.14
C GLN A 91 2.85 -12.97 -8.41
N SER A 92 1.63 -13.11 -8.93
CA SER A 92 1.14 -12.29 -10.05
C SER A 92 0.65 -10.93 -9.60
N LEU A 93 1.11 -9.85 -10.27
CA LEU A 93 0.51 -8.52 -10.08
C LEU A 93 -0.96 -8.51 -10.45
N PHE A 94 -1.32 -9.20 -11.53
CA PHE A 94 -2.71 -9.24 -11.94
C PHE A 94 -3.57 -9.89 -10.85
N TRP A 95 -3.12 -11.02 -10.30
CA TRP A 95 -3.88 -11.74 -9.29
C TRP A 95 -3.92 -11.02 -7.94
N ALA A 96 -2.82 -10.38 -7.54
CA ALA A 96 -2.75 -9.54 -6.35
C ALA A 96 -3.84 -8.44 -6.37
N TYR A 97 -4.11 -7.84 -7.54
CA TYR A 97 -5.15 -6.81 -7.68
C TYR A 97 -6.58 -7.38 -7.86
N HIS A 98 -6.74 -8.55 -8.50
CA HIS A 98 -8.05 -8.98 -9.04
C HIS A 98 -8.64 -10.23 -8.40
N THR A 99 -7.93 -10.93 -7.51
CA THR A 99 -8.53 -12.05 -6.80
C THR A 99 -9.78 -11.59 -6.02
N LYS A 100 -10.76 -12.46 -5.84
CA LYS A 100 -12.01 -12.13 -5.14
C LYS A 100 -12.03 -12.63 -3.70
N ASN A 101 -10.95 -13.30 -3.29
CA ASN A 101 -10.89 -14.14 -2.09
C ASN A 101 -10.20 -13.44 -0.90
N THR A 102 -9.82 -12.17 -1.05
CA THR A 102 -9.17 -11.40 0.01
C THR A 102 -9.43 -9.91 -0.15
N GLU A 103 -9.61 -9.22 0.96
CA GLU A 103 -9.75 -7.76 1.01
C GLU A 103 -8.43 -7.02 0.75
N ARG A 104 -7.29 -7.74 0.66
CA ARG A 104 -6.01 -7.13 0.25
C ARG A 104 -5.95 -6.78 -1.23
N SER A 105 -6.79 -7.43 -2.02
CA SER A 105 -6.91 -7.15 -3.46
C SER A 105 -7.92 -6.03 -3.70
N CYS A 106 -7.65 -5.21 -4.72
CA CYS A 106 -8.55 -4.13 -5.09
C CYS A 106 -9.96 -4.68 -5.36
N TYR A 107 -10.06 -5.72 -6.20
CA TYR A 107 -11.35 -6.31 -6.56
C TYR A 107 -12.04 -7.02 -5.41
N GLY A 108 -11.30 -7.77 -4.58
CA GLY A 108 -11.87 -8.50 -3.45
C GLY A 108 -12.41 -7.58 -2.35
N CYS A 109 -11.78 -6.44 -2.11
CA CYS A 109 -12.32 -5.41 -1.23
C CYS A 109 -13.50 -4.68 -1.89
N HIS A 110 -13.31 -4.16 -3.10
CA HIS A 110 -14.29 -3.30 -3.75
C HIS A 110 -15.59 -4.01 -4.12
N ARG A 111 -15.58 -5.31 -4.39
CA ARG A 111 -16.81 -6.05 -4.74
C ARG A 111 -17.88 -6.08 -3.63
N THR A 112 -17.54 -5.70 -2.39
CA THR A 112 -18.50 -5.56 -1.30
C THR A 112 -19.06 -4.13 -1.18
N MET A 113 -18.49 -3.16 -1.91
CA MET A 113 -18.73 -1.73 -1.77
C MET A 113 -19.15 -1.02 -3.07
N VAL A 114 -18.70 -1.50 -4.23
CA VAL A 114 -19.01 -0.93 -5.55
C VAL A 114 -19.63 -1.97 -6.47
N ASP A 115 -20.34 -1.50 -7.49
CA ASP A 115 -20.94 -2.36 -8.50
C ASP A 115 -19.87 -3.24 -9.18
N THR A 116 -20.21 -4.51 -9.41
CA THR A 116 -19.23 -5.50 -9.87
C THR A 116 -18.83 -5.23 -11.32
N GLY A 117 -17.53 -5.02 -11.61
CA GLY A 117 -17.06 -4.81 -12.98
C GLY A 117 -15.64 -4.25 -13.08
N CYS A 118 -15.22 -3.92 -14.31
CA CYS A 118 -13.88 -3.36 -14.58
C CYS A 118 -13.75 -1.86 -14.24
N ARG A 119 -14.88 -1.17 -14.08
CA ARG A 119 -14.98 0.25 -13.68
C ARG A 119 -15.36 0.30 -12.20
N PRO A 120 -14.97 1.35 -11.45
CA PRO A 120 -14.37 2.62 -11.92
C PRO A 120 -12.85 2.57 -12.16
N CYS A 121 -12.15 1.50 -11.79
CA CYS A 121 -10.68 1.46 -11.86
C CYS A 121 -10.13 1.60 -13.29
N HIS A 122 -10.70 0.86 -14.26
CA HIS A 122 -10.28 0.91 -15.66
C HIS A 122 -11.13 1.90 -16.47
N MET A 123 -10.87 3.18 -16.23
CA MET A 123 -11.50 4.30 -16.94
C MET A 123 -10.74 4.72 -18.21
N SER A 124 -11.47 5.21 -19.22
CA SER A 124 -10.85 5.90 -20.36
C SER A 124 -10.16 7.19 -19.90
N PRO A 125 -9.18 7.72 -20.65
CA PRO A 125 -8.58 9.02 -20.34
C PRO A 125 -9.60 10.13 -20.13
N GLN A 126 -10.64 10.18 -20.96
CA GLN A 126 -11.73 11.17 -20.86
C GLN A 126 -12.53 10.99 -19.56
N ALA A 127 -12.83 9.74 -19.19
CA ALA A 127 -13.52 9.44 -17.93
C ALA A 127 -12.67 9.81 -16.71
N ARG A 128 -11.34 9.63 -16.78
CA ARG A 128 -10.41 10.07 -15.73
C ARG A 128 -10.39 11.59 -15.57
N GLU A 129 -10.32 12.34 -16.68
CA GLU A 129 -10.40 13.80 -16.63
C GLU A 129 -11.75 14.30 -16.09
N ALA A 130 -12.85 13.66 -16.49
CA ALA A 130 -14.17 14.01 -15.98
C ALA A 130 -14.29 13.74 -14.47
N ALA A 131 -13.81 12.59 -13.98
CA ALA A 131 -13.78 12.25 -12.57
C ALA A 131 -12.93 13.25 -11.76
N ALA A 132 -11.74 13.61 -12.26
CA ALA A 132 -10.86 14.57 -11.60
C ALA A 132 -11.46 16.00 -11.51
N LYS A 133 -12.35 16.37 -12.45
CA LYS A 133 -13.05 17.67 -12.43
C LYS A 133 -14.24 17.69 -11.47
N ASN A 134 -14.88 16.55 -11.24
CA ASN A 134 -16.09 16.43 -10.44
C ASN A 134 -15.83 16.06 -8.96
N GLY A 135 -14.63 15.57 -8.63
CA GLY A 135 -14.22 15.22 -7.26
C GLY A 135 -13.65 16.41 -6.46
N LYS A 136 -14.11 17.63 -6.72
CA LYS A 136 -13.76 18.85 -5.97
C LYS A 136 -14.92 19.32 -5.12
#